data_AF-A0A534FDG8-F1
#
_entry.id   AF-A0A534FDG8-F1
#
_cell.length_a   1.000
_cell.length_b   1.000
_cell.length_c   1.000
_cell.angle_alpha   90.00
_cell.angle_beta   90.00
_cell.angle_gamma   90.00
#
_symmetry.space_group_name_H-M   'P 1'
#
loop_
_entity.id
_entity.type
_entity.pdbx_description
1 polymer ?
#
loop_
_entity_poly.entity_id
_entity_poly.type
_entity_poly.pdbx_seq_one_letter_code
_entity_poly.pdbx_strand_id
1 'polypeptide(L)' 'MGDEIVFYSSPMSRGRIVHWMLEEVGAPYRFEMVNLETKDQKRPEYLAVNPMGKVPAIVHRGTVVTECGAICAY' A
#
# COMPACT_ATOMS: atom_id res chain seq x y z
N MET A 1 -0.76 9.42 16.53
CA MET A 1 -0.89 8.83 15.19
C MET A 1 -2.36 8.75 14.86
N GLY A 2 -2.80 9.32 13.74
CA GLY A 2 -4.20 9.19 13.31
C GLY A 2 -4.55 7.75 12.94
N ASP A 3 -5.85 7.45 12.91
CA ASP A 3 -6.39 6.15 12.51
C ASP A 3 -6.41 5.94 10.99
N GLU A 4 -5.65 6.75 10.25
CA GLU A 4 -5.63 6.77 8.79
C GLU A 4 -4.81 5.61 8.22
N ILE A 5 -5.34 4.94 7.20
CA ILE A 5 -4.62 3.96 6.39
C ILE A 5 -3.85 4.72 5.29
N VAL A 6 -2.54 4.52 5.20
CA VAL A 6 -1.74 4.98 4.05
C VAL A 6 -1.55 3.79 3.11
N PHE A 7 -2.09 3.88 1.91
CA PHE A 7 -2.10 2.80 0.93
C PHE A 7 -1.13 3.10 -0.22
N TYR A 8 -0.05 2.34 -0.30
CA TYR A 8 0.97 2.46 -1.33
C TYR A 8 0.72 1.48 -2.47
N SER A 9 0.51 1.98 -3.68
CA SER A 9 0.21 1.13 -4.84
C SER A 9 0.49 1.83 -6.18
N SER A 10 0.36 1.07 -7.26
CA SER A 10 0.43 1.56 -8.63
C SER A 10 -0.83 1.14 -9.40
N PRO A 11 -1.39 2.00 -10.28
CA PRO A 11 -2.59 1.67 -11.06
C PRO A 11 -2.46 0.38 -11.89
N MET A 12 -1.26 0.01 -12.35
CA MET A 12 -1.02 -1.19 -13.14
C MET A 12 -0.46 -2.37 -12.32
N SER A 13 -0.75 -2.42 -11.01
CA SER A 13 -0.27 -3.47 -10.12
C SER A 13 -1.40 -4.34 -9.54
N ARG A 14 -1.00 -5.43 -8.85
CA ARG A 14 -1.88 -6.28 -8.04
C ARG A 14 -2.52 -5.54 -6.85
N GLY A 15 -2.11 -4.30 -6.59
CA GLY A 15 -2.72 -3.45 -5.57
C GLY A 15 -4.18 -3.05 -5.87
N ARG A 16 -4.69 -3.25 -7.09
CA ARG A 16 -6.13 -3.08 -7.38
C ARG A 16 -7.03 -3.93 -6.49
N ILE A 17 -6.56 -5.12 -6.07
CA ILE A 17 -7.30 -6.00 -5.15
C ILE A 17 -7.53 -5.29 -3.82
N VAL A 18 -6.47 -4.70 -3.26
CA VAL A 18 -6.53 -3.94 -2.00
C VAL A 18 -7.35 -2.66 -2.16
N HIS A 19 -7.18 -1.95 -3.27
CA HIS A 19 -7.97 -0.74 -3.55
C HIS A 19 -9.47 -1.05 -3.55
N TRP A 20 -9.90 -2.08 -4.29
CA TRP A 20 -11.31 -2.47 -4.29
C TRP A 20 -11.78 -2.85 -2.88
N MET A 21 -11.00 -3.64 -2.15
CA MET A 21 -11.37 -4.03 -0.78
C MET A 21 -11.57 -2.80 0.14
N LEU A 22 -10.68 -1.81 0.07
CA LEU A 22 -10.78 -0.57 0.86
C LEU A 22 -12.04 0.23 0.52
N GLU A 23 -12.38 0.34 -0.77
CA GLU A 23 -13.63 0.96 -1.21
C GLU A 23 -14.86 0.17 -0.74
N GLU A 24 -14.83 -1.16 -0.86
CA GLU A 24 -15.95 -2.05 -0.52
C GLU A 24 -16.34 -1.95 0.96
N VAL A 25 -15.35 -1.85 1.86
CA VAL A 25 -15.60 -1.67 3.31
C VAL A 25 -15.79 -0.21 3.72
N GLY A 26 -15.66 0.73 2.80
CA GLY A 26 -15.77 2.17 3.08
C GLY A 26 -14.70 2.69 4.02
N ALA A 27 -13.50 2.08 4.02
CA ALA A 27 -12.41 2.52 4.89
C ALA A 27 -11.80 3.82 4.36
N PRO A 28 -11.61 4.85 5.21
CA PRO A 28 -10.88 6.04 4.79
C PRO A 28 -9.38 5.72 4.65
N TYR A 29 -8.79 6.08 3.51
CA TYR A 29 -7.36 5.90 3.27
C TYR A 29 -6.79 7.06 2.46
N ARG A 30 -5.48 7.28 2.61
CA ARG A 30 -4.68 8.14 1.73
C ARG A 30 -3.92 7.27 0.74
N PHE A 31 -4.09 7.54 -0.55
CA PHE A 31 -3.38 6.84 -1.62
C PHE A 31 -2.01 7.47 -1.86
N GLU A 32 -0.97 6.65 -1.83
CA GLU A 32 0.39 7.02 -2.20
C GLU A 32 0.81 6.27 -3.45
N MET A 33 1.00 7.01 -4.55
CA MET A 33 1.36 6.42 -5.82
C MET A 33 2.83 6.01 -5.82
N VAL A 34 3.09 4.75 -6.16
CA VAL A 34 4.43 4.24 -6.42
C VAL A 34 4.57 4.02 -7.92
N ASN A 35 5.38 4.84 -8.59
CA ASN A 35 5.59 4.71 -10.03
C ASN A 35 6.58 3.57 -10.32
N LEU A 36 6.07 2.51 -10.94
CA LEU A 36 6.86 1.32 -11.28
C LEU A 36 7.75 1.52 -12.50
N GLU A 37 7.43 2.47 -13.39
CA GLU A 37 8.21 2.81 -14.58
C GLU A 37 9.52 3.52 -14.18
N THR A 38 9.43 4.47 -13.24
CA THR A 38 10.58 5.18 -12.67
C THR A 38 11.29 4.39 -11.56
N LYS A 39 10.81 3.16 -11.29
CA LYS A 39 11.31 2.26 -10.25
C LYS A 39 11.28 2.86 -8.83
N ASP A 40 10.27 3.66 -8.53
CA ASP A 40 10.13 4.31 -7.22
C ASP A 40 10.03 3.28 -6.08
N GLN A 41 9.52 2.09 -6.35
CA GLN A 41 9.49 0.96 -5.41
C GLN A 41 10.87 0.47 -4.97
N LYS A 42 11.94 0.93 -5.61
CA LYS A 42 13.34 0.60 -5.26
C LYS A 42 14.08 1.77 -4.64
N ARG A 43 13.44 2.93 -4.48
CA ARG A 43 14.07 4.09 -3.84
C ARG A 43 14.10 3.93 -2.31
N PRO A 44 15.10 4.52 -1.62
CA PRO A 44 15.25 4.39 -0.18
C PRO A 44 13.98 4.75 0.61
N GLU A 45 13.23 5.75 0.15
CA GLU A 45 12.02 6.22 0.82
C GLU A 45 10.93 5.15 0.84
N TYR A 46 10.73 4.41 -0.26
CA TYR A 46 9.76 3.31 -0.29
C TYR A 46 10.30 2.03 0.34
N LEU A 47 11.60 1.76 0.20
CA LEU A 47 12.22 0.59 0.82
C LEU A 47 12.19 0.64 2.35
N ALA A 48 12.16 1.85 2.94
CA ALA A 48 11.91 2.03 4.36
C ALA A 48 10.50 1.56 4.79
N VAL A 49 9.53 1.55 3.87
CA VAL A 49 8.18 1.00 4.09
C VAL A 49 8.16 -0.49 3.80
N ASN A 50 8.56 -0.90 2.60
CA ASN A 50 8.62 -2.31 2.20
C ASN A 50 10.01 -2.66 1.63
N PRO A 51 10.89 -3.31 2.42
CA PRO A 51 12.23 -3.70 1.98
C PRO A 51 12.25 -4.64 0.76
N MET A 52 11.17 -5.36 0.47
CA MET A 52 11.06 -6.18 -0.74
C MET A 52 10.93 -5.33 -2.02
N GLY A 53 10.58 -4.05 -1.89
CA GLY A 53 10.34 -3.12 -2.97
C GLY A 53 9.24 -3.63 -3.91
N LYS A 54 8.11 -4.04 -3.34
CA LYS A 54 6.90 -4.51 -4.02
C LYS A 54 5.68 -3.74 -3.52
N VAL A 55 4.70 -3.58 -4.38
CA VAL A 55 3.36 -3.05 -4.06
C VAL A 55 2.32 -4.17 -4.20
N PRO A 56 1.18 -4.11 -3.48
CA PRO A 56 0.79 -3.08 -2.53
C PRO A 56 1.44 -3.23 -1.14
N ALA A 57 1.42 -2.14 -0.37
CA ALA A 57 1.64 -2.12 1.07
C ALA A 57 0.68 -1.11 1.72
N ILE A 58 0.27 -1.35 2.97
CA ILE A 58 -0.42 -0.35 3.78
C ILE A 58 0.37 -0.02 5.04
N VAL A 59 0.19 1.20 5.54
CA VAL A 59 0.59 1.60 6.89
C VAL A 59 -0.65 2.04 7.65
N HIS A 60 -0.97 1.36 8.74
CA HIS A 60 -2.08 1.72 9.61
C HIS A 60 -1.61 1.69 11.06
N ARG A 61 -1.82 2.79 11.79
CA ARG A 61 -1.40 2.92 13.21
C ARG A 61 0.09 2.59 13.44
N GLY A 62 0.96 2.88 12.47
CA GLY A 62 2.39 2.59 12.51
C GLY A 62 2.76 1.13 12.21
N THR A 63 1.79 0.26 11.92
CA THR A 63 2.01 -1.11 11.46
C THR A 63 2.07 -1.15 9.94
N VAL A 64 3.10 -1.78 9.39
CA VAL A 64 3.21 -2.07 7.95
C VAL A 64 2.60 -3.44 7.68
N VAL A 65 1.68 -3.51 6.71
CA VAL A 65 1.14 -4.78 6.20
C VAL A 65 1.43 -4.89 4.70
N THR A 66 1.91 -6.05 4.27
CA THR A 66 2.28 -6.34 2.88
C THR A 66 1.59 -7.64 2.42
N GLU A 67 1.57 -7.90 1.11
CA GLU A 67 0.83 -8.99 0.45
C GLU A 67 -0.69 -8.78 0.44
N CYS A 68 -1.32 -8.90 -0.73
CA CYS A 68 -2.74 -8.57 -0.90
C CYS A 68 -3.66 -9.33 0.05
N GLY A 69 -3.43 -10.64 0.22
CA GLY A 69 -4.28 -11.47 1.09
C GLY A 69 -4.19 -11.07 2.56
N ALA A 70 -3.00 -10.72 3.05
CA ALA A 70 -2.82 -10.25 4.43
C ALA A 70 -3.42 -8.86 4.63
N ILE A 71 -3.28 -7.97 3.63
CA ILE A 71 -3.89 -6.63 3.68
C ILE A 71 -5.43 -6.72 3.70
N CYS A 72 -6.03 -7.62 2.91
CA CYS A 72 -7.49 -7.80 2.91
C CYS A 72 -8.04 -8.46 4.19
N ALA A 73 -7.22 -9.23 4.89
CA ALA A 73 -7.61 -9.92 6.13
C ALA A 73 -7.37 -9.06 7.39
N TYR A 74 -6.56 -8.02 7.28
CA TYR A 74 -6.25 -7.05 8.33
C TYR A 74 -7.41 -6.09 8.53
#